data_AF-R7HIQ9-F1
#
_entry.id   AF-R7HIQ9-F1
#
_cell.length_a   1.000
_cell.length_b   1.000
_cell.length_c   1.000
_cell.angle_alpha   90.00
_cell.angle_beta   90.00
_cell.angle_gamma   90.00
#
_symmetry.space_group_name_H-M   'P 1'
#
loop_
_entity.id
_entity.type
_entity.pdbx_description
1 polymer ?
#
loop_
_entity_poly.entity_id
_entity_poly.type
_entity_poly.pdbx_seq_one_letter_code
_entity_poly.pdbx_strand_id
1 'polypeptide(L)'
;MLSIKDNDKYEEIIKYSKFISFIFRVYSKNEVNDYIDKIKKEYPNATHYCYGYVIDNDIKSSDDGEPSRTAGAPILNQITGNNLNYTLIIVVRYFGGVKLGVGPLTRAYGKVAREVIRDNNIITLVKGYDIMITFGYSDIKDIDYILRDSHIISKVFEDNIIYNVLVTSDILDKLGNYNIKINKDIYIEKE
;
A
#
# COMPACT_ATOMS: atom_id res chain seq x y z
N MET A 1 6.71 1.71 10.09
CA MET A 1 5.55 0.80 9.93
C MET A 1 5.83 -0.16 8.78
N LEU A 2 5.18 -1.32 8.70
CA LEU A 2 5.38 -2.23 7.57
C LEU A 2 4.33 -1.98 6.49
N SER A 3 4.71 -2.19 5.23
CA SER A 3 3.81 -2.18 4.07
C SER A 3 4.36 -3.11 3.00
N ILE A 4 3.66 -3.23 1.87
CA ILE A 4 4.20 -3.94 0.71
C ILE A 4 4.95 -2.99 -0.23
N LYS A 5 5.92 -3.51 -0.96
CA LYS A 5 6.66 -2.76 -1.99
C LYS A 5 5.89 -2.72 -3.30
N ASP A 6 5.56 -3.90 -3.80
CA ASP A 6 4.96 -4.14 -5.11
C ASP A 6 3.58 -4.78 -4.96
N ASN A 7 2.69 -4.49 -5.92
CA ASN A 7 1.40 -5.15 -6.00
C ASN A 7 1.61 -6.61 -6.45
N ASP A 8 0.86 -7.55 -5.89
CA ASP A 8 1.00 -8.97 -6.21
C ASP A 8 -0.37 -9.66 -6.29
N LYS A 9 -0.36 -10.89 -6.83
CA LYS A 9 -1.54 -11.73 -6.96
C LYS A 9 -1.23 -13.19 -6.63
N TYR A 10 -2.25 -13.87 -6.11
CA TYR A 10 -2.24 -15.31 -5.86
C TYR A 10 -3.60 -15.89 -6.23
N GLU A 11 -3.62 -17.07 -6.86
CA GLU A 11 -4.88 -17.76 -7.15
C GLU A 11 -4.84 -19.23 -6.75
N GLU A 12 -5.99 -19.73 -6.30
CA GLU A 12 -6.16 -21.12 -5.91
C GLU A 12 -7.59 -21.59 -6.16
N ILE A 13 -7.74 -22.86 -6.51
CA ILE A 13 -9.05 -23.53 -6.58
C ILE A 13 -9.25 -24.36 -5.31
N ILE A 14 -10.31 -24.06 -4.55
CA ILE A 14 -10.66 -24.76 -3.31
C ILE A 14 -12.08 -25.29 -3.44
N LYS A 15 -12.24 -26.62 -3.44
CA LYS A 15 -13.54 -27.29 -3.64
C LYS A 15 -14.32 -26.72 -4.83
N TYR A 16 -13.66 -26.66 -5.99
CA TYR A 16 -14.18 -26.16 -7.27
C TYR A 16 -14.45 -24.64 -7.32
N SER A 17 -14.45 -23.92 -6.20
CA SER A 17 -14.47 -22.46 -6.19
C SER A 17 -13.08 -21.92 -6.52
N LYS A 18 -12.99 -20.97 -7.46
CA LYS A 18 -11.77 -20.23 -7.74
C LYS A 18 -11.70 -19.00 -6.84
N PHE A 19 -10.56 -18.81 -6.18
CA PHE A 19 -10.24 -17.65 -5.38
C PHE A 19 -9.03 -16.95 -5.98
N ILE A 20 -9.09 -15.63 -6.14
CA ILE A 20 -8.00 -14.82 -6.67
C ILE A 20 -7.79 -13.67 -5.69
N SER A 21 -6.67 -13.69 -5.00
CA SER A 21 -6.26 -12.69 -4.03
C SER A 21 -5.31 -11.70 -4.69
N PHE A 22 -5.55 -10.41 -4.46
CA PHE A 22 -4.70 -9.31 -4.89
C PHE A 22 -4.28 -8.52 -3.68
N ILE A 23 -3.03 -8.06 -3.66
CA ILE A 23 -2.53 -7.14 -2.64
C ILE A 23 -2.07 -5.85 -3.31
N PHE A 24 -2.47 -4.72 -2.74
CA PHE A 24 -2.19 -3.38 -3.26
C PHE A 24 -1.67 -2.47 -2.15
N ARG A 25 -0.69 -1.63 -2.51
CA ARG A 25 -0.32 -0.48 -1.69
C ARG A 25 -1.30 0.65 -1.95
N VAL A 26 -1.88 1.20 -0.90
CA VAL A 26 -2.91 2.24 -0.96
C VAL A 26 -2.71 3.29 0.12
N TYR A 27 -2.85 4.57 -0.23
CA TYR A 27 -2.69 5.69 0.70
C TYR A 27 -3.99 6.40 1.03
N SER A 28 -5.07 6.06 0.34
CA SER A 28 -6.36 6.69 0.55
C SER A 28 -7.52 5.75 0.27
N LYS A 29 -8.68 6.08 0.84
CA LYS A 29 -9.93 5.38 0.55
C LYS A 29 -10.34 5.49 -0.92
N ASN A 30 -9.98 6.59 -1.59
CA ASN A 30 -10.27 6.75 -3.02
C ASN A 30 -9.49 5.71 -3.85
N GLU A 31 -8.20 5.53 -3.57
CA GLU A 31 -7.39 4.49 -4.21
C GLU A 31 -7.96 3.08 -3.96
N VAL A 32 -8.48 2.80 -2.76
CA VAL A 32 -9.16 1.53 -2.47
C VAL A 32 -10.35 1.33 -3.40
N ASN A 33 -11.21 2.34 -3.58
CA ASN A 33 -12.35 2.24 -4.49
C ASN A 33 -11.89 2.08 -5.94
N ASP A 34 -10.87 2.80 -6.37
CA ASP A 34 -10.31 2.71 -7.72
C ASP A 34 -9.80 1.28 -8.02
N TYR A 35 -9.10 0.65 -7.07
CA TYR A 35 -8.65 -0.73 -7.21
C TYR A 35 -9.80 -1.73 -7.21
N ILE A 36 -10.82 -1.54 -6.37
CA ILE A 36 -12.02 -2.39 -6.38
C ILE A 36 -12.72 -2.31 -7.73
N ASP A 37 -12.91 -1.10 -8.26
CA ASP A 37 -13.56 -0.90 -9.56
C ASP A 37 -12.72 -1.45 -10.71
N LYS A 38 -11.39 -1.31 -10.64
CA LYS A 38 -10.45 -1.94 -11.58
C LYS A 38 -10.61 -3.46 -11.57
N ILE A 39 -10.59 -4.09 -10.39
CA ILE A 39 -10.72 -5.54 -10.26
C ILE A 39 -12.10 -6.03 -10.74
N LYS A 40 -13.18 -5.30 -10.47
CA LYS A 40 -14.52 -5.62 -11.00
C LYS A 40 -14.59 -5.59 -12.52
N LYS A 41 -13.86 -4.67 -13.16
CA LYS A 41 -13.76 -4.59 -14.63
C LYS A 41 -12.90 -5.71 -15.21
N GLU A 42 -11.79 -6.05 -14.56
CA GLU A 42 -10.88 -7.11 -15.00
C GLU A 42 -11.44 -8.53 -14.79
N TYR A 43 -12.22 -8.74 -13.74
CA TYR A 43 -12.80 -10.04 -13.35
C TYR A 43 -14.32 -10.00 -13.32
N PRO A 44 -14.99 -9.69 -14.45
CA PRO A 44 -16.44 -9.57 -14.47
C PRO A 44 -17.11 -10.89 -14.08
N ASN A 45 -18.36 -10.79 -13.62
CA ASN A 45 -19.21 -11.93 -13.23
C ASN A 45 -18.65 -12.78 -12.07
N ALA A 46 -17.64 -12.31 -11.34
CA ALA A 46 -17.28 -12.96 -10.08
C ALA A 46 -18.46 -12.90 -9.10
N THR A 47 -18.57 -13.93 -8.27
CA THR A 47 -19.65 -14.04 -7.28
C THR A 47 -19.49 -13.00 -6.18
N HIS A 48 -18.26 -12.77 -5.71
CA HIS A 48 -17.95 -11.83 -4.64
C HIS A 48 -16.55 -11.20 -4.84
N TYR A 49 -16.40 -9.96 -4.38
CA TYR A 49 -15.20 -9.14 -4.34
C TYR A 49 -14.93 -8.69 -2.90
N CYS A 50 -14.70 -9.66 -2.02
CA CYS A 50 -14.48 -9.40 -0.60
C CYS A 50 -13.13 -8.71 -0.40
N TYR A 51 -13.01 -7.85 0.60
CA TYR A 51 -11.74 -7.14 0.83
C TYR A 51 -11.51 -6.81 2.30
N GLY A 52 -10.26 -6.49 2.62
CA GLY A 52 -9.83 -5.88 3.87
C GLY A 52 -8.72 -4.88 3.60
N TYR A 53 -8.68 -3.78 4.35
CA TYR A 53 -7.59 -2.81 4.24
C TYR A 53 -7.24 -2.18 5.60
N VAL A 54 -6.00 -1.68 5.66
CA VAL A 54 -5.50 -0.82 6.74
C VAL A 54 -4.83 0.39 6.09
N ILE A 55 -5.30 1.59 6.43
CA ILE A 55 -4.72 2.88 6.02
C ILE A 55 -4.67 3.75 7.27
N ASP A 56 -3.49 3.97 7.84
CA ASP A 56 -3.31 4.56 9.17
C ASP A 56 -4.17 3.85 10.23
N ASN A 57 -5.17 4.57 10.75
CA ASN A 57 -6.13 4.10 11.74
C ASN A 57 -7.47 3.69 11.11
N ASP A 58 -7.64 3.86 9.79
CA ASP A 58 -8.83 3.39 9.07
C ASP A 58 -8.67 1.92 8.71
N ILE A 59 -9.39 1.08 9.45
CA ILE A 59 -9.33 -0.38 9.37
C ILE A 59 -10.72 -0.87 8.98
N LYS A 60 -10.87 -1.41 7.76
CA LYS A 60 -12.17 -1.92 7.28
C LYS A 60 -12.05 -3.23 6.53
N SER A 61 -13.19 -3.91 6.47
CA SER A 61 -13.38 -5.11 5.67
C SER A 61 -14.79 -5.19 5.13
N SER A 62 -14.96 -5.89 4.00
CA SER A 62 -16.25 -6.20 3.40
C SER A 62 -16.34 -7.67 3.04
N ASP A 63 -17.47 -8.29 3.36
CA ASP A 63 -17.80 -9.65 2.93
C ASP A 63 -18.44 -9.69 1.53
N ASP A 64 -18.81 -8.53 0.94
CA ASP A 64 -19.41 -8.42 -0.40
C ASP A 64 -20.55 -9.44 -0.70
N GLY A 65 -21.43 -9.67 0.28
CA GLY A 65 -22.55 -10.60 0.14
C GLY A 65 -22.24 -12.05 0.55
N GLU A 66 -21.01 -12.38 0.90
CA GLU A 66 -20.71 -13.61 1.66
C GLU A 66 -21.37 -13.56 3.05
N PRO A 67 -21.56 -14.72 3.71
CA PRO A 67 -22.02 -14.75 5.09
C PRO A 67 -21.16 -13.87 6.00
N SER A 68 -21.79 -13.20 6.95
CA SER A 68 -21.13 -12.18 7.79
C SER A 68 -19.85 -12.70 8.44
N ARG A 69 -18.78 -11.93 8.31
CA ARG A 69 -17.42 -12.14 8.85
C ARG A 69 -16.72 -13.40 8.34
N THR A 70 -17.19 -14.00 7.25
CA THR A 70 -16.57 -15.21 6.68
C THR A 70 -15.54 -14.91 5.59
N ALA A 71 -15.46 -13.68 5.09
CA ALA A 71 -14.51 -13.31 4.04
C ALA A 71 -13.67 -12.10 4.42
N GLY A 72 -14.31 -10.96 4.67
CA GLY A 72 -13.64 -9.69 4.96
C GLY A 72 -12.78 -9.76 6.23
N ALA A 73 -13.32 -10.34 7.32
CA ALA A 73 -12.57 -10.43 8.58
C ALA A 73 -11.33 -11.35 8.47
N PRO A 74 -11.39 -12.55 7.88
CA PRO A 74 -10.19 -13.36 7.60
C PRO A 74 -9.13 -12.67 6.74
N ILE A 75 -9.54 -11.91 5.72
CA ILE A 75 -8.64 -11.12 4.88
C ILE A 75 -7.94 -10.07 5.73
N LEU A 76 -8.72 -9.26 6.46
CA LEU A 76 -8.19 -8.19 7.30
C LEU A 76 -7.23 -8.73 8.39
N ASN A 77 -7.55 -9.89 8.97
CA ASN A 77 -6.68 -10.55 9.95
C ASN A 77 -5.29 -10.89 9.39
N GLN A 78 -5.16 -11.17 8.07
CA GLN A 78 -3.83 -11.38 7.48
C GLN A 78 -3.04 -10.06 7.39
N ILE A 79 -3.71 -8.94 7.09
CA ILE A 79 -3.06 -7.62 7.03
C ILE A 79 -2.59 -7.21 8.43
N THR A 80 -3.50 -7.22 9.41
CA THR A 80 -3.20 -6.81 10.78
C THR A 80 -2.26 -7.79 11.49
N GLY A 81 -2.40 -9.10 11.25
CA GLY A 81 -1.52 -10.11 11.82
C GLY A 81 -0.06 -10.01 11.34
N ASN A 82 0.17 -9.45 10.15
CA ASN A 82 1.51 -9.13 9.63
C ASN A 82 1.94 -7.68 9.91
N ASN A 83 1.18 -6.92 10.69
CA ASN A 83 1.42 -5.51 11.00
C ASN A 83 1.56 -4.61 9.75
N LEU A 84 0.87 -4.96 8.66
CA LEU A 84 0.90 -4.21 7.41
C LEU A 84 -0.05 -3.01 7.51
N ASN A 85 0.43 -1.85 7.06
CA ASN A 85 -0.33 -0.61 6.88
C ASN A 85 -0.25 -0.16 5.41
N TYR A 86 -1.09 0.77 5.00
CA TYR A 86 -1.26 1.21 3.61
C TYR A 86 -1.45 0.04 2.64
N THR A 87 -2.21 -0.97 3.10
CA THR A 87 -2.32 -2.26 2.42
C THR A 87 -3.79 -2.60 2.25
N LEU A 88 -4.16 -2.97 1.04
CA LEU A 88 -5.47 -3.48 0.66
C LEU A 88 -5.28 -4.90 0.12
N ILE A 89 -6.11 -5.83 0.58
CA ILE A 89 -6.27 -7.14 -0.06
C ILE A 89 -7.70 -7.27 -0.58
N ILE A 90 -7.83 -7.62 -1.86
CA ILE A 90 -9.11 -7.96 -2.51
C ILE A 90 -9.07 -9.44 -2.88
N VAL A 91 -10.08 -10.20 -2.47
CA VAL A 91 -10.26 -11.59 -2.88
C VAL A 91 -11.51 -11.72 -3.74
N VAL A 92 -11.28 -12.00 -5.02
CA VAL A 92 -12.30 -12.34 -6.00
C VAL A 92 -12.63 -13.81 -5.87
N ARG A 93 -13.93 -14.14 -5.78
CA ARG A 93 -14.41 -15.52 -5.74
C ARG A 93 -15.34 -15.82 -6.89
N TYR A 94 -15.09 -16.92 -7.59
CA TYR A 94 -16.05 -17.57 -8.48
C TYR A 94 -16.61 -18.83 -7.79
N PHE A 95 -17.93 -18.88 -7.60
CA PHE A 95 -18.59 -20.02 -6.98
C PHE A 95 -18.51 -21.28 -7.86
N GLY A 96 -18.12 -22.41 -7.26
CA GLY A 96 -17.86 -23.66 -7.96
C GLY A 96 -19.00 -24.68 -7.92
N GLY A 97 -20.22 -24.26 -7.56
CA GLY A 97 -21.38 -25.16 -7.43
C GLY A 97 -21.51 -25.88 -6.08
N VAL A 98 -20.44 -25.94 -5.27
CA VAL A 98 -20.44 -26.61 -3.96
C VAL A 98 -20.30 -25.59 -2.83
N LYS A 99 -21.25 -25.58 -1.88
CA LYS A 99 -21.17 -24.75 -0.68
C LYS A 99 -20.05 -25.24 0.24
N LEU A 100 -19.16 -24.34 0.64
CA LEU A 100 -18.04 -24.66 1.55
C LEU A 100 -18.49 -24.78 3.02
N GLY A 101 -19.58 -24.11 3.40
CA GLY A 101 -19.94 -23.89 4.80
C GLY A 101 -19.07 -22.82 5.46
N VAL A 102 -19.53 -22.27 6.59
CA VAL A 102 -18.92 -21.08 7.24
C VAL A 102 -17.43 -21.29 7.57
N GLY A 103 -17.08 -22.38 8.24
CA GLY A 103 -15.70 -22.66 8.66
C GLY A 103 -14.72 -22.82 7.48
N PRO A 104 -14.97 -23.74 6.53
CA PRO A 104 -14.10 -23.90 5.37
C PRO A 104 -14.03 -22.66 4.48
N LEU A 105 -15.09 -21.88 4.37
CA LEU A 105 -15.09 -20.61 3.65
C LEU A 105 -14.16 -19.58 4.30
N THR A 106 -14.30 -19.41 5.62
CA THR A 106 -13.44 -18.55 6.43
C THR A 106 -11.96 -18.91 6.27
N ARG A 107 -11.65 -20.21 6.28
CA ARG A 107 -10.27 -20.70 6.06
C ARG A 107 -9.78 -20.47 4.64
N ALA A 108 -10.64 -20.61 3.63
CA ALA A 108 -10.27 -20.38 2.24
C ALA A 108 -9.85 -18.91 2.01
N TYR A 109 -10.68 -17.95 2.45
CA TYR A 109 -10.36 -16.52 2.37
C TYR A 109 -9.09 -16.15 3.13
N GLY A 110 -8.96 -16.60 4.37
CA GLY A 110 -7.76 -16.35 5.16
C GLY A 110 -6.50 -17.00 4.57
N LYS A 111 -6.62 -18.15 3.91
CA LYS A 111 -5.49 -18.80 3.23
C LYS A 111 -5.03 -17.97 2.04
N VAL A 112 -5.89 -17.68 1.07
CA VAL A 112 -5.47 -16.96 -0.15
C VAL A 112 -5.02 -15.52 0.14
N ALA A 113 -5.57 -14.89 1.18
CA ALA A 113 -5.09 -13.59 1.67
C ALA A 113 -3.69 -13.68 2.31
N ARG A 114 -3.31 -14.82 2.87
CA ARG A 114 -1.95 -15.04 3.39
C ARG A 114 -0.97 -15.30 2.27
N GLU A 115 -1.33 -16.16 1.33
CA GLU A 115 -0.43 -16.58 0.25
C GLU A 115 -0.06 -15.44 -0.71
N VAL A 116 -0.87 -14.37 -0.78
CA VAL A 116 -0.52 -13.18 -1.55
C VAL A 116 0.48 -12.26 -0.81
N ILE A 117 0.63 -12.41 0.51
CA ILE A 117 1.65 -11.70 1.29
C ILE A 117 2.95 -12.50 1.19
N ARG A 118 3.91 -11.99 0.43
CA ARG A 118 5.25 -12.59 0.33
C ARG A 118 6.23 -11.82 1.20
N ASP A 119 7.01 -12.53 2.02
CA ASP A 119 7.96 -11.91 2.97
C ASP A 119 8.98 -10.99 2.27
N ASN A 120 9.43 -11.36 1.07
CA ASN A 120 10.36 -10.56 0.27
C ASN A 120 9.75 -9.27 -0.32
N ASN A 121 8.44 -9.07 -0.16
CA ASN A 121 7.71 -7.90 -0.61
C ASN A 121 7.38 -6.95 0.55
N ILE A 122 7.73 -7.29 1.80
CA ILE A 122 7.45 -6.44 2.97
C ILE A 122 8.59 -5.44 3.16
N ILE A 123 8.24 -4.16 3.24
CA ILE A 123 9.17 -3.05 3.45
C ILE A 123 8.80 -2.25 4.69
N THR A 124 9.80 -1.53 5.22
CA THR A 124 9.56 -0.55 6.28
C THR A 124 9.31 0.81 5.66
N LEU A 125 8.16 1.40 5.97
CA LEU A 125 7.84 2.79 5.68
C LEU A 125 8.14 3.67 6.90
N VAL A 126 8.75 4.82 6.62
CA VAL A 126 8.96 5.92 7.57
C VAL A 126 8.24 7.17 7.10
N LYS A 127 7.82 8.01 8.05
CA LYS A 127 7.24 9.30 7.71
C LYS A 127 8.28 10.15 6.98
N GLY A 128 7.86 10.79 5.90
CA GLY A 128 8.69 11.71 5.15
C GLY A 128 7.86 12.83 4.52
N TYR A 129 8.53 13.63 3.72
CA TYR A 129 8.00 14.84 3.16
C TYR A 129 8.44 14.96 1.71
N ASP A 130 7.48 15.27 0.84
CA ASP A 130 7.75 15.81 -0.48
C ASP A 130 8.01 17.31 -0.30
N ILE A 131 9.25 17.73 -0.53
CA ILE A 131 9.67 19.11 -0.34
C ILE A 131 10.24 19.71 -1.61
N MET A 132 10.13 21.02 -1.67
CA MET A 132 10.87 21.89 -2.56
C MET A 132 11.82 22.74 -1.73
N ILE A 133 13.12 22.67 -2.02
CA ILE A 133 14.15 23.48 -1.37
C ILE A 133 14.80 24.40 -2.39
N THR A 134 14.93 25.68 -2.03
CA THR A 134 15.55 26.71 -2.85
C THR A 134 16.79 27.26 -2.14
N PHE A 135 17.92 27.28 -2.84
CA PHE A 135 19.22 27.69 -2.28
C PHE A 135 20.17 28.25 -3.36
N GLY A 136 21.25 28.92 -2.93
CA GLY A 136 22.24 29.52 -3.83
C GLY A 136 23.33 28.53 -4.28
N TYR A 137 24.06 28.86 -5.35
CA TYR A 137 25.14 28.00 -5.88
C TYR A 137 26.28 27.72 -4.88
N SER A 138 26.49 28.59 -3.89
CA SER A 138 27.49 28.39 -2.83
C SER A 138 27.21 27.14 -1.99
N ASP A 139 25.93 26.79 -1.83
CA ASP A 139 25.48 25.79 -0.86
C ASP A 139 25.30 24.41 -1.51
N ILE A 140 25.55 24.29 -2.81
CA ILE A 140 25.28 23.08 -3.59
C ILE A 140 25.97 21.84 -3.01
N LYS A 141 27.20 21.97 -2.53
CA LYS A 141 27.96 20.85 -1.95
C LYS A 141 27.36 20.39 -0.63
N ASP A 142 26.92 21.32 0.20
CA ASP A 142 26.35 21.02 1.51
C ASP A 142 24.95 20.40 1.35
N ILE A 143 24.13 20.93 0.43
CA ILE A 143 22.83 20.37 0.10
C ILE A 143 22.96 18.97 -0.50
N ASP A 144 23.84 18.77 -1.49
CA ASP A 144 24.07 17.44 -2.07
C ASP A 144 24.63 16.45 -1.05
N TYR A 145 25.41 16.91 -0.06
CA TYR A 145 25.88 16.08 1.04
C TYR A 145 24.73 15.66 1.96
N ILE A 146 23.87 16.58 2.36
CA ILE A 146 22.71 16.29 3.23
C ILE A 146 21.71 15.37 2.52
N LEU A 147 21.51 15.56 1.22
CA LEU A 147 20.54 14.83 0.40
C LEU A 147 21.10 13.57 -0.27
N ARG A 148 22.33 13.15 0.07
CA ARG A 148 23.02 12.03 -0.60
C ARG A 148 22.17 10.77 -0.74
N ASP A 149 21.49 10.39 0.34
CA ASP A 149 20.68 9.17 0.42
C ASP A 149 19.17 9.47 0.26
N SER A 150 18.82 10.66 -0.24
CA SER A 150 17.44 11.08 -0.48
C SER A 150 17.02 10.84 -1.93
N HIS A 151 15.73 10.59 -2.13
CA HIS A 151 15.19 10.43 -3.48
C HIS A 151 14.91 11.80 -4.12
N ILE A 152 15.82 12.26 -4.98
CA ILE A 152 15.69 13.52 -5.72
C ILE A 152 14.78 13.32 -6.93
N ILE A 153 13.65 14.01 -6.95
CA ILE A 153 12.67 13.99 -8.04
C ILE A 153 13.17 14.83 -9.21
N SER A 154 13.66 16.05 -8.93
CA SER A 154 14.17 16.95 -9.96
C SER A 154 15.10 18.02 -9.40
N LYS A 155 15.94 18.57 -10.28
CA LYS A 155 16.86 19.68 -10.03
C LYS A 155 16.68 20.73 -11.12
N VAL A 156 16.49 21.99 -10.74
CA VAL A 156 16.38 23.14 -11.65
C VAL A 156 17.46 24.15 -11.28
N PHE A 157 18.17 24.68 -12.28
CA PHE A 157 19.29 25.61 -12.11
C PHE A 157 18.98 26.91 -12.86
N GLU A 158 18.59 27.95 -12.13
CA GLU A 158 18.36 29.30 -12.64
C GLU A 158 19.19 30.29 -11.81
N ASP A 159 18.63 31.47 -11.46
CA ASP A 159 19.26 32.42 -10.54
C ASP A 159 19.49 31.79 -9.15
N ASN A 160 18.57 30.91 -8.74
CA ASN A 160 18.72 30.01 -7.60
C ASN A 160 18.54 28.56 -8.06
N ILE A 161 19.03 27.63 -7.23
CA ILE A 161 18.87 26.19 -7.44
C ILE A 161 17.62 25.74 -6.70
N ILE A 162 16.78 24.95 -7.37
CA ILE A 162 15.56 24.38 -6.81
C ILE A 162 15.61 22.87 -6.92
N TYR A 163 15.58 22.17 -5.79
CA TYR A 163 15.46 20.71 -5.76
C TYR A 163 14.06 20.31 -5.26
N ASN A 164 13.43 19.38 -5.96
CA ASN A 164 12.27 18.64 -5.45
C ASN A 164 12.76 17.27 -5.00
N VAL A 165 12.52 16.93 -3.72
CA VAL A 165 13.14 15.77 -3.08
C VAL A 165 12.21 15.18 -2.03
N LEU A 166 12.27 13.86 -1.87
CA LEU A 166 11.61 13.13 -0.80
C LEU A 166 12.60 12.93 0.34
N VAL A 167 12.27 13.46 1.52
CA VAL A 167 13.15 13.43 2.70
C VAL A 167 12.43 12.87 3.92
N THR A 168 13.17 12.20 4.80
CA THR A 168 12.67 11.83 6.14
C THR A 168 12.64 13.06 7.05
N SER A 169 11.94 12.97 8.19
CA SER A 169 11.96 14.02 9.22
C SER A 169 13.38 14.40 9.65
N ASP A 170 14.26 13.41 9.85
CA ASP A 170 15.64 13.66 10.28
C ASP A 170 16.47 14.46 9.25
N ILE A 171 16.18 14.28 7.96
CA ILE A 171 16.85 15.03 6.87
C ILE A 171 16.23 16.43 6.76
N LEU A 172 14.90 16.54 6.88
CA LEU A 172 14.21 17.82 6.89
C LEU A 172 14.76 18.75 7.97
N ASP A 173 14.98 18.23 9.19
CA ASP A 173 15.54 18.99 10.31
C ASP A 173 16.94 19.54 10.01
N LYS A 174 17.78 18.79 9.30
CA LYS A 174 19.12 19.23 8.87
C LYS A 174 19.08 20.36 7.84
N LEU A 175 17.99 20.47 7.09
CA LEU A 175 17.80 21.52 6.07
C LEU A 175 17.16 22.79 6.65
N GLY A 176 16.83 22.85 7.94
CA GLY A 176 16.02 23.92 8.55
C GLY A 176 16.52 25.37 8.38
N ASN A 177 17.78 25.57 7.95
CA ASN A 177 18.33 26.90 7.64
C ASN A 177 18.03 27.39 6.22
N TYR A 178 17.44 26.56 5.36
CA TYR A 178 17.16 26.88 3.97
C TYR A 178 15.67 27.19 3.74
N ASN A 179 15.37 27.83 2.61
CA ASN A 179 14.00 28.09 2.21
C ASN A 179 13.34 26.80 1.70
N ILE A 180 12.51 26.18 2.53
CA ILE A 180 11.82 24.92 2.23
C ILE A 180 10.31 25.14 2.18
N LYS A 181 9.69 24.60 1.13
CA LYS A 181 8.25 24.42 1.03
C LYS A 181 7.92 22.93 1.09
N ILE A 182 7.11 22.53 2.07
CA ILE A 182 6.55 21.19 2.15
C ILE A 182 5.32 21.12 1.24
N ASN A 183 5.37 20.24 0.24
CA ASN A 183 4.26 20.03 -0.69
C ASN A 183 3.20 19.12 -0.07
N LYS A 184 3.62 18.01 0.54
CA LYS A 184 2.75 17.04 1.24
C LYS A 184 3.55 16.10 2.15
N ASP A 185 2.88 15.59 3.17
CA ASP A 185 3.36 14.45 3.96
C ASP A 185 3.28 13.17 3.11
N ILE A 186 4.30 12.33 3.20
CA ILE A 186 4.38 11.05 2.51
C ILE A 186 4.97 9.96 3.41
N TYR A 187 5.03 8.75 2.87
CA TYR A 187 5.80 7.66 3.45
C TYR A 187 6.87 7.22 2.48
N ILE A 188 8.10 7.13 2.98
CA ILE A 188 9.28 6.77 2.21
C ILE A 188 9.72 5.37 2.65
N GLU A 189 10.16 4.58 1.67
CA GLU A 189 10.78 3.28 1.92
C GLU A 189 12.10 3.51 2.67
N LYS A 190 12.26 2.89 3.82
CA LYS A 190 13.52 2.89 4.54
C LYS A 190 14.39 1.78 3.95
N GLU A 191 15.51 2.17 3.34
CA GLU A 191 16.56 1.23 2.91
C GLU A 191 17.18 0.48 4.10
#